data_AF-A0AAV0ZSC9-F1
#
_entry.id   AF-A0AAV0ZSC9-F1
#
_cell.length_a   1.000
_cell.length_b   1.000
_cell.length_c   1.000
_cell.angle_alpha   90.00
_cell.angle_beta   90.00
_cell.angle_gamma   90.00
#
_symmetry.space_group_name_H-M   'P 1'
#
loop_
_entity.id
_entity.type
_entity.pdbx_description
1 polymer ?
#
loop_
_entity_poly.entity_id
_entity_poly.type
_entity_poly.pdbx_seq_one_letter_code
_entity_poly.pdbx_strand_id
1 'polypeptide(L)'
;MAIGLLITAQVDVYSYGVVLLEIISCRRCVQEMEQEDEEKAILTDWAYDCYKDGAVDALVEGDNEALDDKEKLEKLVMIAIWCVQEDPVLRPSMRNVIHMLEGTVEVQVPAYPSQISIQYSLI
;
A
#
# COMPACT_ATOMS: atom_id res chain seq x y z
N MET A 1 -23.16 -12.08 -12.01
CA MET A 1 -22.20 -12.76 -12.90
C MET A 1 -20.88 -12.81 -12.17
N ALA A 2 -20.34 -14.00 -11.93
CA ALA A 2 -19.15 -14.23 -11.12
C ALA A 2 -17.91 -13.55 -11.75
N ILE A 3 -17.32 -12.59 -11.04
CA ILE A 3 -16.01 -12.01 -11.36
C ILE A 3 -14.95 -12.80 -10.58
N GLY A 4 -14.99 -14.12 -10.70
CA GLY A 4 -13.98 -15.00 -10.10
C GLY A 4 -12.67 -14.87 -10.87
N LEU A 5 -11.73 -14.11 -10.30
CA LEU A 5 -10.28 -14.22 -10.48
C LEU A 5 -9.78 -14.38 -11.94
N LEU A 6 -9.84 -13.30 -12.72
CA LEU A 6 -8.87 -13.18 -13.81
C LEU A 6 -7.50 -12.95 -13.17
N ILE A 7 -6.63 -13.95 -13.22
CA ILE A 7 -5.21 -13.79 -12.88
C ILE A 7 -4.65 -12.78 -13.88
N THR A 8 -4.29 -11.61 -13.38
CA THR A 8 -3.69 -10.54 -14.17
C THR A 8 -2.47 -10.02 -13.44
N ALA A 9 -1.52 -9.46 -14.19
CA ALA A 9 -0.35 -8.82 -13.61
C ALA A 9 -0.72 -7.73 -12.58
N GLN A 10 -1.91 -7.14 -12.68
CA GLN A 10 -2.38 -6.12 -11.73
C GLN A 10 -2.83 -6.68 -10.39
N VAL A 11 -3.28 -7.94 -10.34
CA VAL A 11 -3.56 -8.64 -9.07
C VAL A 11 -2.25 -8.96 -8.36
N ASP A 12 -1.21 -9.31 -9.11
CA ASP A 12 0.13 -9.55 -8.56
C ASP A 12 0.73 -8.25 -8.00
N VAL A 13 0.56 -7.11 -8.70
CA VAL A 13 0.99 -5.79 -8.20
C VAL A 13 0.28 -5.42 -6.91
N TYR A 14 -1.04 -5.64 -6.82
CA TYR A 14 -1.79 -5.37 -5.59
C TYR A 14 -1.29 -6.22 -4.42
N SER A 15 -1.15 -7.53 -4.65
CA SER A 15 -0.64 -8.47 -3.65
C SER A 15 0.76 -8.10 -3.20
N TYR A 16 1.62 -7.66 -4.12
CA TYR A 16 2.94 -7.13 -3.79
C TYR A 16 2.86 -5.89 -2.89
N GLY A 17 1.95 -4.95 -3.19
CA GLY A 17 1.74 -3.75 -2.38
C GLY A 17 1.33 -4.09 -0.94
N VAL A 18 0.42 -5.05 -0.75
CA VAL A 18 0.00 -5.53 0.57
C VAL A 18 1.20 -6.14 1.31
N VAL A 19 1.93 -7.06 0.68
CA VAL A 19 3.12 -7.69 1.27
C VAL A 19 4.19 -6.66 1.61
N LEU A 20 4.36 -5.62 0.79
CA LEU A 20 5.29 -4.54 1.06
C LEU A 20 4.87 -3.75 2.31
N LEU A 21 3.58 -3.45 2.48
CA LEU A 21 3.07 -2.82 3.71
C LEU A 21 3.26 -3.71 4.94
N GLU A 22 3.02 -5.02 4.84
CA GLU A 22 3.26 -5.97 5.94
C GLU A 22 4.73 -5.98 6.39
N ILE A 23 5.65 -5.94 5.42
CA ILE A 23 7.09 -5.88 5.69
C ILE A 23 7.44 -4.56 6.38
N ILE A 24 6.91 -3.44 5.89
CA ILE A 24 7.15 -2.12 6.48
C ILE A 24 6.58 -2.06 7.90
N SER A 25 5.35 -2.55 8.10
CA SER A 25 4.65 -2.39 9.36
C SER A 25 5.04 -3.43 10.42
N CYS A 26 5.85 -4.43 10.05
CA CYS A 26 6.13 -5.60 10.87
C CYS A 26 4.87 -6.34 11.37
N ARG A 27 3.71 -6.12 10.74
CA ARG A 27 2.44 -6.77 11.07
C ARG A 27 2.23 -7.93 10.11
N ARG A 28 2.01 -9.13 10.65
CA ARG A 28 1.57 -10.27 9.85
C ARG A 28 0.05 -10.14 9.65
N CYS A 29 -0.46 -9.89 8.44
CA CYS A 29 -1.92 -9.97 8.15
C CYS A 29 -2.44 -11.42 8.14
N VAL A 30 -1.88 -12.31 8.96
CA VAL A 30 -2.20 -13.74 8.94
C VAL A 30 -2.71 -14.14 10.32
N GLN A 31 -3.87 -13.60 10.69
CA GLN A 31 -4.73 -14.28 11.66
C GLN A 31 -6.20 -14.03 11.32
N GLU A 32 -6.82 -15.10 10.78
CA GLU A 32 -8.25 -15.30 10.53
C GLU A 32 -8.73 -15.00 9.09
N MET A 33 -8.86 -16.07 8.30
CA MET A 33 -9.33 -16.09 6.90
C MET A 33 -10.69 -15.41 6.65
N GLU A 34 -11.48 -15.15 7.69
CA GLU A 34 -12.78 -14.48 7.57
C GLU A 34 -12.67 -12.94 7.68
N GLN A 35 -11.56 -12.42 8.23
CA GLN A 35 -11.31 -10.99 8.41
C GLN A 35 -10.21 -10.44 7.50
N GLU A 36 -9.55 -11.28 6.70
CA GLU A 36 -8.39 -10.90 5.87
C GLU A 36 -8.64 -9.69 4.97
N ASP A 37 -9.79 -9.58 4.31
CA ASP A 37 -10.05 -8.48 3.39
C ASP A 37 -10.35 -7.16 4.15
N GLU A 38 -11.02 -7.24 5.30
CA GLU A 38 -11.23 -6.10 6.19
C GLU A 38 -9.91 -5.65 6.83
N GLU A 39 -9.07 -6.58 7.28
CA GLU A 39 -7.75 -6.29 7.85
C GLU A 39 -6.80 -5.68 6.81
N LYS A 40 -6.80 -6.18 5.57
CA LYS A 40 -6.06 -5.58 4.45
C LYS A 40 -6.54 -4.16 4.17
N ALA A 41 -7.86 -3.94 4.12
CA ALA A 41 -8.41 -2.59 3.95
C ALA A 41 -7.93 -1.65 5.06
N ILE A 42 -8.04 -2.09 6.33
CA ILE A 42 -7.57 -1.34 7.50
C ILE A 42 -6.07 -1.02 7.40
N LEU A 43 -5.23 -1.98 6.98
CA LEU A 43 -3.79 -1.74 6.83
C LEU A 43 -3.50 -0.72 5.73
N THR A 44 -4.15 -0.84 4.56
CA THR A 44 -3.93 0.07 3.44
C THR A 44 -4.42 1.49 3.72
N ASP A 45 -5.57 1.64 4.39
CA ASP A 45 -6.11 2.93 4.82
C ASP A 45 -5.22 3.56 5.90
N TRP A 46 -4.82 2.78 6.92
CA TRP A 46 -3.93 3.26 7.98
C TRP A 46 -2.57 3.70 7.43
N ALA A 47 -2.00 2.95 6.48
CA ALA A 47 -0.75 3.33 5.81
C ALA A 47 -0.87 4.67 5.06
N TYR A 48 -2.00 4.90 4.39
CA TYR A 48 -2.25 6.18 3.72
C TYR A 48 -2.40 7.34 4.71
N ASP A 49 -3.14 7.14 5.80
CA ASP A 49 -3.30 8.17 6.83
C ASP A 49 -1.96 8.53 7.48
N CYS A 50 -1.14 7.52 7.83
CA CYS A 50 0.22 7.73 8.32
C CYS A 50 1.09 8.52 7.33
N TYR A 51 0.99 8.20 6.03
CA TYR A 51 1.69 8.95 4.98
C TYR A 51 1.22 10.41 4.93
N LYS A 52 -0.08 10.63 4.85
CA LYS A 52 -0.70 11.95 4.72
C LYS A 52 -0.39 12.86 5.91
N ASP A 53 -0.33 12.29 7.11
CA ASP A 53 -0.02 13.03 8.34
C ASP A 53 1.49 13.20 8.58
N GLY A 54 2.35 12.66 7.70
CA GLY A 54 3.82 12.70 7.85
C GLY A 54 4.35 11.81 8.99
N ALA A 55 3.52 10.88 9.45
CA ALA A 55 3.72 9.99 10.60
C ALA A 55 4.04 8.55 10.17
N VAL A 56 4.79 8.37 9.06
CA VAL A 56 5.19 7.05 8.54
C VAL A 56 6.05 6.24 9.52
N ASP A 57 6.67 6.90 10.50
CA ASP A 57 7.38 6.27 11.62
C ASP A 57 6.46 5.43 12.52
N ALA A 58 5.16 5.73 12.57
CA ALA A 58 4.18 4.93 13.30
C ALA A 58 3.96 3.54 12.68
N LEU A 59 4.34 3.35 11.42
CA LEU A 59 4.22 2.05 10.75
C LEU A 59 5.28 1.06 11.26
N VAL A 60 6.51 1.51 11.52
CA VAL A 60 7.66 0.62 11.77
C VAL A 60 7.85 0.23 13.25
N GLU A 61 6.88 0.51 14.12
CA GLU A 61 6.87 0.15 15.57
C GLU A 61 8.19 0.40 16.34
N GLY A 62 8.97 1.41 15.93
CA GLY A 62 10.25 1.75 16.57
C GLY A 62 11.48 0.97 16.07
N ASP A 63 11.42 0.40 14.87
CA ASP A 63 12.61 -0.09 14.16
C ASP A 63 13.57 1.09 13.86
N ASN A 64 14.63 1.19 14.68
CA ASN A 64 15.62 2.26 14.56
C ASN A 64 16.36 2.24 13.22
N GLU A 65 16.55 1.06 12.59
CA GLU A 65 17.21 0.99 11.27
C GLU A 65 16.32 1.59 10.18
N ALA A 66 15.01 1.35 10.25
CA ALA A 66 14.05 1.96 9.33
C ALA A 66 13.93 3.49 9.55
N LEU A 67 14.07 3.95 10.79
CA LEU A 67 13.99 5.38 11.13
C LEU A 67 15.26 6.17 10.76
N ASP A 68 16.41 5.50 10.65
CA ASP A 68 17.67 6.13 10.21
C ASP A 68 17.60 6.69 8.78
N ASP A 69 16.69 6.17 7.94
CA ASP A 69 16.41 6.66 6.59
C ASP A 69 14.90 6.89 6.37
N LYS A 70 14.35 7.90 7.06
CA LYS A 70 12.93 8.27 6.97
C LYS A 70 12.50 8.63 5.54
N GLU A 71 13.38 9.21 4.73
CA GLU A 71 13.07 9.54 3.33
C GLU A 71 12.83 8.27 2.50
N LYS A 72 13.68 7.25 2.68
CA LYS A 72 13.50 5.96 2.02
C LYS A 72 12.25 5.24 2.54
N LEU A 73 11.98 5.28 3.85
CA LEU A 73 10.75 4.73 4.42
C LEU A 73 9.51 5.36 3.80
N GLU A 74 9.47 6.70 3.71
CA GLU A 74 8.36 7.43 3.09
C GLU A 74 8.17 7.02 1.62
N LYS A 75 9.25 6.90 0.84
CA LYS A 75 9.18 6.41 -0.55
C LYS A 75 8.65 4.99 -0.66
N LEU A 76 9.06 4.09 0.24
CA LEU A 76 8.57 2.71 0.26
C LEU A 76 7.05 2.67 0.53
N VAL A 77 6.59 3.48 1.48
CA VAL A 77 5.15 3.62 1.78
C VAL A 77 4.40 4.17 0.57
N MET A 78 4.91 5.21 -0.10
CA MET A 78 4.29 5.76 -1.32
C MET A 78 4.18 4.72 -2.45
N ILE A 79 5.24 3.93 -2.68
CA ILE A 79 5.24 2.85 -3.67
C ILE A 79 4.18 1.81 -3.32
N ALA A 80 4.09 1.44 -2.05
CA ALA A 80 3.08 0.49 -1.58
C ALA A 80 1.65 1.01 -1.79
N ILE A 81 1.39 2.28 -1.47
CA ILE A 81 0.09 2.96 -1.69
C ILE A 81 -0.29 2.95 -3.18
N TRP A 82 0.66 3.18 -4.09
CA TRP A 82 0.42 3.08 -5.53
C TRP A 82 0.06 1.65 -5.99
N CYS A 83 0.67 0.63 -5.37
CA CYS A 83 0.40 -0.76 -5.71
C CYS A 83 -0.97 -1.23 -5.23
N VAL A 84 -1.45 -0.74 -4.08
CA VAL A 84 -2.72 -1.15 -3.45
C VAL A 84 -3.95 -0.32 -3.87
N GLN A 85 -3.84 0.50 -4.92
CA GLN A 85 -4.98 1.25 -5.45
C GLN A 85 -6.14 0.30 -5.83
N GLU A 86 -7.37 0.65 -5.47
CA GLU A 86 -8.56 -0.13 -5.85
C GLU A 86 -8.69 -0.25 -7.38
N ASP A 87 -8.48 0.85 -8.11
CA ASP A 87 -8.50 0.87 -9.57
C ASP A 87 -7.19 0.25 -10.14
N PRO A 88 -7.27 -0.90 -10.84
CA PRO A 88 -6.09 -1.54 -11.44
C PRO A 88 -5.38 -0.70 -12.50
N VAL A 89 -6.03 0.33 -13.05
CA VAL A 89 -5.44 1.24 -14.05
C VAL A 89 -4.47 2.24 -13.40
N LEU A 90 -4.69 2.58 -12.14
CA LEU A 90 -3.82 3.48 -11.37
C LEU A 90 -2.56 2.77 -10.87
N ARG A 91 -2.60 1.43 -10.78
CA ARG A 91 -1.47 0.64 -10.32
C ARG A 91 -0.31 0.68 -11.32
N PRO A 92 0.94 0.89 -10.86
CA PRO A 92 2.11 0.85 -11.71
C PRO A 92 2.36 -0.56 -12.25
N SER A 93 3.04 -0.68 -13.39
CA SER A 93 3.59 -1.98 -13.79
C SER A 93 4.70 -2.41 -12.83
N MET A 94 4.93 -3.72 -12.65
CA MET A 94 6.04 -4.18 -11.79
C MET A 94 7.40 -3.66 -12.23
N ARG A 95 7.60 -3.43 -13.53
CA ARG A 95 8.81 -2.78 -14.03
C ARG A 95 8.97 -1.36 -13.47
N ASN A 96 7.88 -0.58 -13.43
CA ASN A 96 7.91 0.76 -12.86
C ASN A 96 8.12 0.73 -11.35
N VAL A 97 7.52 -0.24 -10.65
CA VAL A 97 7.76 -0.43 -9.20
C VAL A 97 9.25 -0.66 -8.93
N ILE A 98 9.92 -1.52 -9.71
CA ILE A 98 11.37 -1.73 -9.58
C ILE A 98 12.13 -0.43 -9.84
N HIS A 99 11.79 0.31 -10.90
CA HIS A 99 12.45 1.59 -11.20
C HIS A 99 12.27 2.64 -10.10
N MET A 100 11.10 2.66 -9.43
CA MET A 100 10.83 3.50 -8.27
C MET A 100 11.69 3.08 -7.07
N LEU A 101 11.80 1.77 -6.79
CA LEU A 101 12.61 1.22 -5.70
C LEU A 101 14.11 1.47 -5.89
N GLU A 102 14.60 1.39 -7.12
CA GLU A 102 15.99 1.69 -7.49
C GLU A 102 16.28 3.21 -7.50
N GLY A 103 15.25 4.06 -7.34
CA GLY A 103 15.38 5.52 -7.43
C GLY A 103 15.67 6.04 -8.83
N THR A 104 15.45 5.21 -9.87
CA THR A 104 15.64 5.61 -11.28
C THR A 104 14.47 6.42 -11.83
N VAL A 105 13.32 6.37 -11.16
CA VAL A 105 12.12 7.17 -11.43
C VAL A 105 11.63 7.77 -10.11
N GLU A 106 11.22 9.04 -10.16
CA GLU A 106 10.64 9.72 -9.00
C GLU A 106 9.24 9.18 -8.69
N VAL A 107 8.97 8.93 -7.40
CA VAL A 107 7.66 8.49 -6.92
C VAL A 107 6.77 9.72 -6.75
N GLN A 108 5.71 9.81 -7.55
CA GLN A 108 4.73 10.89 -7.44
C GLN A 108 3.86 10.69 -6.18
N VAL A 109 3.29 11.79 -5.67
CA VAL A 109 2.33 11.74 -4.54
C VAL A 109 1.16 10.82 -4.89
N PRO A 110 0.91 9.76 -4.09
CA PRO A 110 -0.15 8.81 -4.39
C PRO A 110 -1.54 9.35 -4.06
N ALA A 111 -2.54 8.88 -4.82
CA ALA A 111 -3.94 9.07 -4.50
C ALA A 111 -4.39 8.17 -3.34
N TYR A 112 -5.51 8.50 -2.71
CA TYR A 112 -6.12 7.65 -1.69
C TYR A 112 -6.50 6.27 -2.30
N PRO A 113 -6.11 5.14 -1.68
CA PRO A 113 -6.29 3.81 -2.26
C PRO A 113 -7.73 3.43 -2.58
N SER A 114 -8.69 3.87 -1.77
CA SER A 114 -10.08 3.45 -1.83
C SER A 114 -11.02 4.60 -2.21
N GLN A 115 -11.73 4.51 -3.34
CA GLN A 115 -12.68 5.58 -3.72
C GLN A 115 -14.01 5.48 -2.95
N ILE A 116 -14.23 4.35 -2.25
CA ILE A 116 -15.49 4.02 -1.60
C ILE A 116 -15.78 4.91 -0.37
N SER A 117 -14.76 5.36 0.37
CA SER A 117 -14.94 6.19 1.58
C SER A 117 -15.49 7.60 1.28
N ILE A 118 -15.25 8.13 0.06
CA ILE A 118 -15.76 9.44 -0.35
C ILE A 118 -17.28 9.41 -0.59
N GLN A 119 -17.83 8.25 -0.96
CA GLN A 119 -19.26 8.13 -1.25
C GLN A 119 -20.11 7.96 0.02
N TYR A 120 -19.56 7.37 1.09
CA TYR A 120 -20.24 7.26 2.39
C TYR A 120 -20.18 8.54 3.25
N SER A 121 -19.26 9.45 2.95
CA SER A 121 -19.18 10.77 3.62
C SER A 121 -20.15 11.81 3.03
N LEU A 122 -20.88 11.47 1.97
CA LEU A 122 -21.84 12.33 1.27
C LEU A 122 -23.29 11.82 1.35
N ILE A 123 -23.60 10.92 2.29
CA ILE A 123 -24.97 10.51 2.64
C ILE A 123 -25.24 10.86 4.09
#